data_AF-A0A8R1IG28-F1
#
_entry.id   AF-A0A8R1IG28-F1
#
_cell.length_a   1.000
_cell.length_b   1.000
_cell.length_c   1.000
_cell.angle_alpha   90.00
_cell.angle_beta   90.00
_cell.angle_gamma   90.00
#
_symmetry.space_group_name_H-M   'P 1'
#
loop_
_entity.id
_entity.type
_entity.pdbx_description
1 polymer ?
#
loop_
_entity_poly.entity_id
_entity_poly.type
_entity_poly.pdbx_seq_one_letter_code
_entity_poly.pdbx_strand_id
1 'polypeptide(L)'
;KSVVKITDFGLSKQLSDLAHKYKLKDIQAKLPIRWLAPEVMVTATYTFKSDVYSFGILLWEIFMDGASPYPGMKLAEVRVKVKSGYRMDAPDRMPTFARNIMINQCWPQAPEDRGNMTEIRSSMESVLDGKVTAMGVRSMYMKT
;
A
#
# COMPACT_ATOMS: atom_id res chain seq x y z
N LYS A 1 0.59 23.87 -11.50
CA LYS A 1 0.01 22.49 -11.55
C LYS A 1 0.98 21.56 -10.86
N SER A 2 0.56 20.89 -9.79
CA SER A 2 1.38 19.89 -9.09
C SER A 2 1.00 18.51 -9.61
N VAL A 3 1.82 17.93 -10.49
CA VAL A 3 1.59 16.60 -11.08
C VAL A 3 2.62 15.63 -10.50
N VAL A 4 2.15 14.58 -9.86
CA VAL A 4 3.00 13.50 -9.33
C VAL A 4 3.18 12.43 -10.41
N LYS A 5 4.39 11.89 -10.52
CA LYS A 5 4.74 10.82 -11.46
C LYS A 5 5.50 9.73 -10.71
N ILE A 6 5.21 8.47 -11.03
CA ILE A 6 6.02 7.34 -10.59
C ILE A 6 7.30 7.33 -11.42
N THR A 7 8.43 7.13 -10.77
CA THR A 7 9.76 7.08 -11.37
C THR A 7 10.52 5.85 -10.88
N ASP A 8 11.76 5.68 -11.36
CA ASP A 8 12.67 4.60 -10.95
C ASP A 8 12.15 3.19 -11.24
N PHE A 9 12.00 2.89 -12.53
CA PHE A 9 11.61 1.57 -13.03
C PHE A 9 12.78 0.57 -13.11
N GLY A 10 13.93 0.85 -12.47
CA GLY A 10 15.15 0.03 -12.59
C GLY A 10 14.99 -1.41 -12.08
N LEU A 11 14.02 -1.63 -11.18
CA LEU A 11 13.67 -2.95 -10.64
C LEU A 11 12.38 -3.54 -11.23
N SER A 12 11.66 -2.77 -12.07
CA SER A 12 10.39 -3.21 -12.63
C SER A 12 10.57 -4.44 -13.53
N LYS A 13 9.57 -5.32 -13.52
CA LYS A 13 9.55 -6.53 -14.33
C LYS A 13 8.27 -6.57 -15.12
N GLN A 14 8.40 -6.73 -16.44
CA GLN A 14 7.27 -7.06 -17.28
C GLN A 14 6.94 -8.53 -17.06
N LEU A 15 5.69 -8.78 -16.69
CA LEU A 15 5.15 -10.12 -16.62
C LEU A 15 4.49 -10.46 -17.95
N SER A 16 4.58 -11.71 -18.39
CA SER A 16 3.80 -12.19 -19.53
C SER A 16 2.35 -12.44 -19.09
N ASP A 17 1.42 -12.48 -20.04
CA ASP A 17 -0.01 -12.74 -19.74
C ASP A 17 -0.25 -14.07 -19.00
N LEU A 18 0.66 -15.03 -19.15
CA LEU A 18 0.63 -16.31 -18.46
C LEU A 18 1.25 -16.26 -17.05
N ALA A 19 2.15 -15.31 -16.79
CA ALA A 19 2.86 -15.18 -15.52
C ALA A 19 2.23 -14.07 -14.67
N HIS A 20 1.68 -14.39 -13.52
CA HIS A 20 1.11 -13.41 -12.58
C HIS A 20 2.06 -13.06 -11.43
N LYS A 21 3.31 -13.58 -11.50
CA LYS A 21 4.30 -13.47 -10.43
C LYS A 21 5.72 -13.46 -10.99
N TYR A 22 6.60 -12.76 -10.29
CA TYR A 22 8.05 -12.76 -10.54
C TYR A 22 8.78 -13.23 -9.29
N LYS A 23 9.63 -14.27 -9.42
CA LYS A 23 10.47 -14.74 -8.32
C LYS A 23 11.89 -14.24 -8.49
N LEU A 24 12.39 -13.52 -7.50
CA LEU A 24 13.77 -13.06 -7.48
C LEU A 24 14.70 -14.28 -7.29
N LYS A 25 15.68 -14.42 -8.19
CA LYS A 25 16.63 -15.55 -8.16
C LYS A 25 17.72 -15.37 -7.11
N ASP A 26 18.09 -14.12 -6.80
CA ASP A 26 19.12 -13.78 -5.83
C ASP A 26 18.54 -13.00 -4.65
N ILE A 27 18.42 -13.68 -3.51
CA ILE A 27 17.86 -13.13 -2.26
C ILE A 27 18.91 -12.25 -1.53
N GLN A 28 20.19 -12.28 -1.94
CA GLN A 28 21.24 -11.47 -1.30
C GLN A 28 21.21 -9.99 -1.71
N ALA A 29 20.37 -9.61 -2.69
CA ALA A 29 20.14 -8.22 -3.02
C ALA A 29 19.68 -7.42 -1.78
N LYS A 30 20.16 -6.17 -1.64
CA LYS A 30 19.66 -5.25 -0.60
C LYS A 30 18.20 -4.90 -0.89
N LEU A 31 17.28 -5.63 -0.27
CA LEU A 31 15.85 -5.44 -0.46
C LEU A 31 15.30 -4.28 0.40
N PRO A 32 14.31 -3.52 -0.09
CA PRO A 32 13.68 -2.43 0.66
C PRO A 32 12.67 -2.99 1.69
N ILE A 33 13.17 -3.66 2.74
CA ILE A 33 12.38 -4.46 3.69
C ILE A 33 11.15 -3.73 4.25
N ARG A 34 11.23 -2.42 4.50
CA ARG A 34 10.10 -1.64 5.06
C ARG A 34 8.90 -1.49 4.10
N TRP A 35 9.11 -1.69 2.81
CA TRP A 35 8.04 -1.60 1.80
C TRP A 35 7.55 -2.97 1.33
N LEU A 36 8.30 -4.05 1.61
CA LEU A 36 7.98 -5.36 1.08
C LEU A 36 6.74 -5.97 1.75
N ALA A 37 5.91 -6.59 0.92
CA ALA A 37 4.80 -7.41 1.39
C ALA A 37 5.30 -8.68 2.11
N PRO A 38 4.51 -9.23 3.07
CA PRO A 38 4.90 -10.42 3.84
C PRO A 38 5.33 -11.61 2.96
N GLU A 39 4.61 -11.90 1.88
CA GLU A 39 4.90 -13.00 0.95
C GLU A 39 6.22 -12.81 0.19
N VAL A 40 6.58 -11.56 -0.10
CA VAL A 40 7.85 -11.20 -0.74
C VAL A 40 9.00 -11.42 0.25
N MET A 41 8.82 -11.07 1.52
CA MET A 41 9.84 -11.30 2.56
C MET A 41 10.12 -12.79 2.82
N VAL A 42 9.15 -13.67 2.52
CA VAL A 42 9.27 -15.11 2.73
C VAL A 42 9.81 -15.83 1.50
N THR A 43 9.26 -15.53 0.32
CA THR A 43 9.51 -16.31 -0.90
C THR A 43 10.25 -15.56 -1.99
N ALA A 44 10.51 -14.27 -1.79
CA ALA A 44 11.01 -13.33 -2.80
C ALA A 44 10.17 -13.34 -4.09
N THR A 45 8.86 -13.58 -3.94
CA THR A 45 7.89 -13.61 -5.05
C THR A 45 7.07 -12.32 -5.05
N TYR A 46 7.23 -11.54 -6.11
CA TYR A 46 6.53 -10.30 -6.38
C TYR A 46 5.30 -10.57 -7.25
N THR A 47 4.23 -9.81 -7.01
CA THR A 47 2.96 -9.85 -7.76
C THR A 47 2.36 -8.44 -7.81
N PHE A 48 1.31 -8.22 -8.59
CA PHE A 48 0.55 -6.97 -8.50
C PHE A 48 0.01 -6.69 -7.08
N LYS A 49 -0.27 -7.74 -6.29
CA LYS A 49 -0.72 -7.62 -4.90
C LYS A 49 0.40 -7.21 -3.94
N SER A 50 1.66 -7.48 -4.26
CA SER A 50 2.78 -6.93 -3.48
C SER A 50 2.99 -5.45 -3.76
N ASP A 51 2.67 -4.98 -4.97
CA ASP A 51 2.68 -3.55 -5.28
C ASP A 51 1.54 -2.81 -4.56
N VAL A 52 0.36 -3.44 -4.45
CA VAL A 52 -0.76 -2.93 -3.63
C VAL A 52 -0.37 -2.76 -2.16
N TYR A 53 0.35 -3.72 -1.59
CA TYR A 53 0.88 -3.58 -0.23
C TYR A 53 1.83 -2.39 -0.10
N SER A 54 2.79 -2.29 -1.03
CA SER A 54 3.79 -1.21 -1.05
C SER A 54 3.13 0.17 -1.22
N PHE A 55 2.03 0.25 -1.97
CA PHE A 55 1.22 1.46 -2.06
C PHE A 55 0.58 1.86 -0.73
N GLY A 56 0.15 0.90 0.10
CA GLY A 56 -0.29 1.18 1.46
C GLY A 56 0.80 1.80 2.34
N ILE A 57 2.06 1.35 2.18
CA ILE A 57 3.21 1.97 2.85
C ILE A 57 3.42 3.40 2.33
N LEU A 58 3.31 3.63 1.01
CA LEU A 58 3.40 4.97 0.42
C LEU A 58 2.30 5.92 0.94
N LEU A 59 1.06 5.43 1.10
CA LEU A 59 -0.02 6.23 1.70
C LEU A 59 0.37 6.71 3.11
N TRP A 60 0.93 5.81 3.93
CA TRP A 60 1.42 6.17 5.25
C TRP A 60 2.51 7.24 5.18
N GLU A 61 3.48 7.10 4.28
CA GLU A 61 4.58 8.07 4.10
C GLU A 61 4.08 9.45 3.69
N ILE A 62 3.12 9.52 2.76
CA ILE A 62 2.48 10.78 2.34
C ILE A 62 1.89 11.49 3.56
N PHE A 63 1.14 10.76 4.39
CA PHE A 63 0.54 11.31 5.61
C PHE A 63 1.50 11.37 6.79
N MET A 64 2.79 11.10 6.60
CA MET A 64 3.85 11.28 7.60
C MET A 64 4.99 12.18 7.10
N ASP A 65 4.74 13.01 6.07
CA ASP A 65 5.70 13.96 5.51
C ASP A 65 7.02 13.28 5.07
N GLY A 66 6.90 12.06 4.53
CA GLY A 66 8.05 11.28 4.07
C GLY A 66 8.89 10.66 5.18
N ALA A 67 8.35 10.52 6.40
CA ALA A 67 9.02 9.77 7.46
C ALA A 67 9.27 8.31 7.06
N SER A 68 10.29 7.69 7.66
CA SER A 68 10.59 6.28 7.39
C SER A 68 9.51 5.36 7.99
N PRO A 69 8.93 4.42 7.22
CA PRO A 69 7.94 3.47 7.72
C PRO A 69 8.47 2.61 8.88
N TYR A 70 7.58 2.20 9.79
CA TYR A 70 7.91 1.46 11.02
C TYR A 70 8.94 2.20 11.90
N PRO A 71 8.58 3.39 12.41
CA PRO A 71 9.48 4.24 13.18
C PRO A 71 10.03 3.51 14.42
N GLY A 72 11.31 3.75 14.74
CA GLY A 72 11.99 3.14 15.88
C GLY A 72 12.39 1.66 15.72
N MET A 73 11.92 0.97 14.67
CA MET A 73 12.23 -0.46 14.47
C MET A 73 13.43 -0.69 13.58
N LYS A 74 14.24 -1.71 13.88
CA LYS A 74 15.32 -2.19 12.99
C LYS A 74 14.75 -3.06 11.87
N LEU A 75 15.46 -3.18 10.74
CA LEU A 75 14.99 -3.98 9.58
C LEU A 75 14.68 -5.44 9.93
N ALA A 76 15.48 -6.06 10.82
CA ALA A 76 15.25 -7.43 11.28
C ALA A 76 13.94 -7.55 12.08
N GLU A 77 13.65 -6.56 12.92
CA GLU A 77 12.42 -6.50 13.71
C GLU A 77 11.19 -6.31 12.81
N VAL A 78 11.25 -5.36 11.86
CA VAL A 78 10.20 -5.15 10.86
C VAL A 78 9.89 -6.45 10.13
N ARG A 79 10.94 -7.16 9.67
CA ARG A 79 10.78 -8.44 8.98
C ARG A 79 10.04 -9.47 9.83
N VAL A 80 10.36 -9.59 11.12
CA VAL A 80 9.70 -10.55 12.01
C VAL A 80 8.25 -10.15 12.28
N LYS A 81 8.02 -8.89 12.68
CA LYS A 81 6.69 -8.39 13.05
C LYS A 81 5.71 -8.36 11.87
N VAL A 82 6.15 -7.90 10.70
CA VAL A 82 5.28 -7.85 9.50
C VAL A 82 4.85 -9.24 9.07
N LYS A 83 5.77 -10.22 9.11
CA LYS A 83 5.44 -11.64 8.84
C LYS A 83 4.43 -12.20 9.85
N SER A 84 4.42 -11.73 11.09
CA SER A 84 3.46 -12.15 12.12
C SER A 84 2.16 -11.32 12.11
N GLY A 85 1.93 -10.47 11.10
CA GLY A 85 0.68 -9.73 10.94
C GLY A 85 0.66 -8.33 11.56
N TYR A 86 1.75 -7.89 12.19
CA TYR A 86 1.83 -6.51 12.71
C TYR A 86 1.78 -5.48 11.59
N ARG A 87 1.14 -4.34 11.87
CA ARG A 87 1.15 -3.12 11.05
C ARG A 87 1.40 -1.92 11.95
N MET A 88 2.08 -0.91 11.43
CA MET A 88 2.28 0.36 12.14
C MET A 88 0.97 1.15 12.22
N ASP A 89 0.87 2.02 13.22
CA ASP A 89 -0.32 2.84 13.42
C ASP A 89 -0.54 3.83 12.28
N ALA A 90 -1.81 4.05 11.95
CA ALA A 90 -2.19 5.05 10.96
C ALA A 90 -1.98 6.46 11.55
N PRO A 91 -1.43 7.42 10.78
CA PRO A 91 -1.23 8.79 11.25
C PRO A 91 -2.54 9.44 11.67
N ASP A 92 -2.52 10.25 12.73
CA ASP A 92 -3.72 10.92 13.23
C ASP A 92 -4.35 11.85 12.19
N ARG A 93 -3.51 12.53 11.41
CA ARG A 93 -3.94 13.43 10.33
C ARG A 93 -4.36 12.73 9.05
N MET A 94 -4.24 11.40 8.96
CA MET A 94 -4.65 10.65 7.78
C MET A 94 -6.19 10.64 7.69
N PRO A 95 -6.78 11.16 6.60
CA PRO A 95 -8.22 11.12 6.40
C PRO A 95 -8.77 9.70 6.44
N THR A 96 -10.00 9.54 6.95
CA THR A 96 -10.65 8.24 7.15
C THR A 96 -10.69 7.40 5.87
N PHE A 97 -10.92 8.01 4.70
CA PHE A 97 -10.94 7.28 3.44
C PHE A 97 -9.58 6.64 3.11
N ALA A 98 -8.48 7.38 3.30
CA ALA A 98 -7.13 6.90 3.04
C ALA A 98 -6.73 5.82 4.04
N ARG A 99 -7.09 6.02 5.33
CA ARG A 99 -6.93 5.02 6.38
C ARG A 99 -7.65 3.71 6.03
N ASN A 100 -8.89 3.79 5.56
CA ASN A 100 -9.69 2.62 5.19
C ASN A 100 -9.10 1.88 3.98
N ILE A 101 -8.65 2.59 2.94
CA ILE A 101 -7.96 1.98 1.80
C ILE A 101 -6.67 1.28 2.27
N MET A 102 -5.87 1.96 3.08
CA MET A 102 -4.60 1.44 3.57
C MET A 102 -4.80 0.17 4.40
N ILE A 103 -5.69 0.20 5.39
CA ILE A 103 -5.91 -0.93 6.31
C ILE A 103 -6.64 -2.08 5.62
N ASN A 104 -7.71 -1.81 4.89
CA ASN A 104 -8.62 -2.86 4.41
C ASN A 104 -8.30 -3.35 3.00
N GLN A 105 -7.65 -2.54 2.15
CA GLN A 105 -7.36 -2.91 0.76
C GLN A 105 -5.87 -3.16 0.52
N CYS A 106 -4.96 -2.52 1.28
CA CYS A 106 -3.52 -2.62 1.03
C CYS A 106 -2.80 -3.55 2.00
N TRP A 107 -3.10 -3.43 3.31
CA TRP A 107 -2.39 -4.14 4.37
C TRP A 107 -2.94 -5.48 4.87
N PRO A 108 -4.03 -6.08 4.31
CA PRO A 108 -4.35 -7.47 4.61
C PRO A 108 -3.13 -8.40 4.47
N GLN A 109 -3.03 -9.36 5.39
CA GLN A 109 -1.88 -10.27 5.45
C GLN A 109 -1.82 -11.14 4.21
N ALA A 110 -2.93 -11.79 3.86
CA ALA A 110 -3.04 -12.62 2.68
C ALA A 110 -3.19 -11.74 1.42
N PRO A 111 -2.42 -11.98 0.34
CA PRO A 111 -2.50 -11.20 -0.90
C PRO A 111 -3.89 -11.17 -1.55
N GLU A 112 -4.66 -12.25 -1.41
CA GLU A 112 -6.02 -12.43 -1.93
C GLU A 112 -7.04 -11.50 -1.26
N ASP A 113 -6.83 -11.15 0.02
CA ASP A 113 -7.69 -10.24 0.77
C ASP A 113 -7.43 -8.77 0.42
N ARG A 114 -6.34 -8.49 -0.31
CA ARG A 114 -6.02 -7.13 -0.77
C ARG A 114 -6.88 -6.78 -1.98
N GLY A 115 -7.20 -5.50 -2.13
CA GLY A 115 -7.80 -4.97 -3.36
C GLY A 115 -6.84 -5.07 -4.55
N ASN A 116 -7.30 -4.72 -5.74
CA ASN A 116 -6.43 -4.44 -6.88
C ASN A 116 -6.31 -2.93 -7.12
N MET A 117 -5.32 -2.49 -7.90
CA MET A 117 -5.09 -1.06 -8.13
C MET A 117 -6.27 -0.36 -8.82
N THR A 118 -7.06 -1.07 -9.63
CA THR A 118 -8.27 -0.52 -10.26
C THR A 118 -9.33 -0.19 -9.21
N GLU A 119 -9.58 -1.10 -8.27
CA GLU A 119 -10.53 -0.90 -7.16
C GLU A 119 -10.09 0.23 -6.22
N ILE A 120 -8.79 0.28 -5.92
CA ILE A 120 -8.21 1.34 -5.09
C ILE A 120 -8.37 2.69 -5.78
N ARG A 121 -8.04 2.78 -7.08
CA ARG A 121 -8.24 4.00 -7.88
C ARG A 121 -9.71 4.44 -7.84
N SER A 122 -10.66 3.55 -8.12
CA SER A 122 -12.09 3.88 -8.08
C SER A 122 -12.54 4.35 -6.70
N SER A 123 -12.02 3.73 -5.62
CA SER A 123 -12.28 4.17 -4.25
C SER A 123 -11.81 5.61 -4.01
N MET A 124 -10.59 5.95 -4.45
CA MET A 124 -10.04 7.30 -4.33
C MET A 124 -10.81 8.33 -5.17
N GLU A 125 -11.14 8.01 -6.42
CA GLU A 125 -11.91 8.87 -7.31
C GLU A 125 -13.31 9.16 -6.75
N SER A 126 -13.97 8.18 -6.13
CA SER A 126 -15.29 8.38 -5.52
C SER A 126 -15.30 9.44 -4.41
N VAL A 127 -14.19 9.55 -3.67
CA VAL A 127 -14.03 10.54 -2.59
C VAL A 127 -13.77 11.92 -3.19
N LEU A 128 -12.93 12.01 -4.23
CA LEU A 128 -12.62 13.27 -4.91
C LEU A 128 -13.84 13.85 -5.64
N ASP A 129 -14.69 12.99 -6.21
CA ASP A 129 -15.94 13.38 -6.86
C ASP A 129 -17.06 13.77 -5.87
N GLY A 130 -16.80 13.70 -4.55
CA GLY A 130 -17.78 14.00 -3.51
C GLY A 130 -18.92 12.96 -3.42
N LYS A 131 -18.77 11.80 -4.06
CA LYS A 131 -19.75 10.69 -4.00
C LYS A 131 -19.70 9.95 -2.65
N VAL A 132 -18.58 10.06 -1.95
CA VAL A 132 -18.37 9.55 -0.59
C VAL A 132 -17.73 10.65 0.25
N THR A 133 -18.38 11.09 1.33
CA THR A 133 -17.83 12.08 2.25
C THR A 133 -16.66 11.50 3.04
N ALA A 134 -15.57 12.28 3.19
CA ALA A 134 -14.35 11.91 3.91
C ALA A 134 -14.57 11.58 5.40
N MET A 135 -15.74 11.92 5.92
CA MET A 135 -16.29 11.48 7.20
C MET A 135 -17.57 10.73 6.88
N GLY A 136 -17.73 9.48 7.31
CA GLY A 136 -18.89 8.63 7.03
C GLY A 136 -20.21 9.13 7.62
N VAL A 137 -20.66 10.31 7.21
CA VAL A 137 -21.97 10.88 7.50
C VAL A 137 -22.60 11.21 6.15
N ARG A 138 -23.75 10.58 5.88
CA ARG A 138 -24.60 10.88 4.72
C ARG A 138 -24.82 12.40 4.65
N SER A 139 -24.49 13.01 3.52
CA SER A 139 -25.03 14.32 3.20
C SER A 139 -26.52 14.16 2.93
N MET A 140 -27.33 14.47 3.93
CA MET A 140 -28.78 14.61 3.84
C MET A 140 -29.04 16.12 3.82
N TYR A 141 -29.53 16.63 2.68
CA TYR A 141 -29.91 18.02 2.36
C TYR A 141 -28.75 19.04 2.29
N MET A 142 -28.73 20.03 1.39
CA MET A 142 -29.83 20.83 0.83
C MET A 142 -29.50 21.29 -0.60
N LYS A 143 -30.39 20.98 -1.56
CA LYS A 143 -30.67 21.90 -2.67
C LYS A 143 -31.88 22.72 -2.24
N THR A 144 -31.68 24.02 -2.08
CA THR A 144 -32.72 25.03 -2.28
C THR A 144 -32.17 25.98 -3.34
#